data_AF-A0AA36JBI1-F1
#
_entry.id   AF-A0AA36JBI1-F1
#
_cell.length_a   1.000
_cell.length_b   1.000
_cell.length_c   1.000
_cell.angle_alpha   90.00
_cell.angle_beta   90.00
_cell.angle_gamma   90.00
#
_symmetry.space_group_name_H-M   'P 1'
#
loop_
_entity.id
_entity.type
_entity.pdbx_description
1 polymer ?
#
loop_
_entity_poly.entity_id
_entity_poly.type
_entity_poly.pdbx_seq_one_letter_code
_entity_poly.pdbx_strand_id
1 'polypeptide(L)'
;MCDFETWHAEDGMPKPRSLSAVIFLDKNAEHNGALMVIPGSHKSFLRCSGRQKNANWEKSLQSQVYGTPSEDHIRQLAEKQGIKHCVGEAGDVLFFDSNLLHASSGNRSPFSRRNLFVAFNSWTNRLQAPFYAEEKRPEHVAHRERITRCDRTP
;
A
#
# COMPACT_ATOMS: atom_id res chain seq x y z
N MET A 1 4.94 0.68 -6.22
CA MET A 1 3.87 1.68 -6.01
C MET A 1 3.86 2.04 -4.51
N CYS A 2 3.09 3.04 -4.07
CA CYS A 2 2.72 3.23 -2.66
C CYS A 2 1.20 3.16 -2.50
N ASP A 3 0.72 2.71 -1.33
CA ASP A 3 -0.72 2.51 -1.06
C ASP A 3 -1.51 3.83 -1.15
N PHE A 4 -0.91 4.91 -0.63
CA PHE A 4 -1.54 6.22 -0.51
C PHE A 4 -1.95 6.78 -1.88
N GLU A 5 -1.22 6.47 -2.94
CA GLU A 5 -1.56 6.96 -4.28
C GLU A 5 -2.95 6.46 -4.70
N THR A 6 -3.19 5.15 -4.60
CA THR A 6 -4.46 4.53 -4.96
C THR A 6 -5.57 5.01 -4.03
N TRP A 7 -5.31 5.07 -2.72
CA TRP A 7 -6.32 5.53 -1.75
C TRP A 7 -6.64 7.02 -1.89
N HIS A 8 -5.67 7.85 -2.26
CA HIS A 8 -5.91 9.24 -2.59
C HIS A 8 -6.77 9.33 -3.84
N ALA A 9 -6.36 8.68 -4.93
CA ALA A 9 -7.02 8.79 -6.21
C ALA A 9 -8.44 8.22 -6.25
N GLU A 10 -8.58 7.00 -5.76
CA GLU A 10 -9.83 6.23 -5.86
C GLU A 10 -10.73 6.39 -4.64
N ASP A 11 -10.17 6.64 -3.45
CA ASP A 11 -10.97 6.75 -2.23
C ASP A 11 -11.12 8.16 -1.69
N GLY A 12 -10.37 9.13 -2.20
CA GLY A 12 -10.42 10.48 -1.67
C GLY A 12 -9.75 10.59 -0.30
N MET A 13 -8.72 9.78 -0.02
CA MET A 13 -7.92 9.92 1.19
C MET A 13 -7.12 11.25 1.13
N PRO A 14 -7.31 12.20 2.05
CA PRO A 14 -6.79 13.55 1.86
C PRO A 14 -5.29 13.70 2.15
N LYS A 15 -4.74 12.92 3.09
CA LYS A 15 -3.32 12.97 3.49
C LYS A 15 -2.76 11.57 3.72
N PRO A 16 -1.44 11.34 3.57
CA PRO A 16 -0.78 10.08 3.91
C PRO A 16 -0.66 9.96 5.43
N ARG A 17 -1.80 9.85 6.13
CA ARG A 17 -1.88 9.69 7.59
C ARG A 17 -2.48 8.32 7.92
N SER A 18 -1.93 7.33 7.24
CA SER A 18 -2.29 5.92 7.30
C SER A 18 -1.03 5.07 7.29
N LEU A 19 -1.13 3.88 7.87
CA LEU A 19 -0.06 2.89 7.87
C LEU A 19 -0.64 1.52 7.53
N SER A 20 0.19 0.69 6.95
CA SER A 20 -0.11 -0.70 6.64
C SER A 20 0.62 -1.60 7.63
N ALA A 21 -0.10 -2.54 8.22
CA ALA A 21 0.43 -3.60 9.05
C ALA A 21 0.32 -4.93 8.29
N VAL A 22 1.45 -5.58 8.08
CA VAL A 22 1.53 -6.86 7.38
C VAL A 22 1.97 -7.91 8.38
N ILE A 23 1.05 -8.80 8.72
CA ILE A 23 1.28 -9.91 9.62
C ILE A 23 1.68 -11.11 8.78
N PHE A 24 2.86 -11.65 9.06
CA PHE A 24 3.42 -12.75 8.30
C PHE A 24 2.79 -14.06 8.78
N LEU A 25 2.04 -14.74 7.90
CA LEU A 25 1.42 -16.03 8.22
C LEU A 25 2.35 -17.20 7.88
N ASP A 26 3.26 -16.97 6.94
CA ASP A 26 4.41 -17.82 6.62
C ASP A 26 5.69 -17.00 6.76
N LYS A 27 6.85 -17.67 6.78
CA LYS A 27 8.15 -17.01 6.72
C LYS A 27 8.27 -16.15 5.45
N ASN A 28 8.63 -14.89 5.60
CA ASN A 28 8.98 -14.02 4.49
C ASN A 28 10.49 -14.02 4.28
N ALA A 29 10.93 -14.44 3.10
CA ALA A 29 12.34 -14.50 2.71
C ALA A 29 12.52 -13.91 1.30
N GLU A 30 13.74 -13.53 0.95
CA GLU A 30 14.01 -12.94 -0.37
C GLU A 30 13.60 -13.89 -1.52
N HIS A 31 13.87 -15.19 -1.36
CA HIS A 31 13.61 -16.20 -2.38
C HIS A 31 12.12 -16.53 -2.62
N ASN A 32 11.25 -16.33 -1.63
CA ASN A 32 9.80 -16.51 -1.78
C ASN A 32 9.07 -15.19 -2.07
N GLY A 33 9.84 -14.15 -2.41
CA GLY A 33 9.34 -12.85 -2.84
C GLY A 33 8.91 -11.95 -1.69
N ALA A 34 9.66 -11.90 -0.59
CA ALA A 34 9.42 -10.91 0.47
C ALA A 34 9.18 -9.50 -0.09
N LEU A 35 8.35 -8.72 0.61
CA LEU A 35 8.07 -7.34 0.23
C LEU A 35 9.38 -6.55 0.15
N MET A 36 9.58 -5.82 -0.93
CA MET A 36 10.69 -4.90 -1.13
C MET A 36 10.23 -3.48 -0.87
N VAL A 37 11.09 -2.69 -0.24
CA VAL A 37 10.85 -1.27 0.01
C VAL A 37 12.06 -0.42 -0.37
N ILE A 38 11.83 0.86 -0.68
CA ILE A 38 12.89 1.87 -0.77
C ILE A 38 12.86 2.71 0.53
N PRO A 39 13.79 2.48 1.47
CA PRO A 39 13.72 3.12 2.79
C PRO A 39 13.85 4.64 2.72
N GLY A 40 12.86 5.36 3.26
CA GLY A 40 12.85 6.83 3.25
C GLY A 40 12.06 7.45 2.09
N SER A 41 11.59 6.64 1.13
CA SER A 41 10.76 7.11 0.01
C SER A 41 9.45 7.76 0.43
N HIS A 42 8.89 7.38 1.59
CA HIS A 42 7.66 7.97 2.14
C HIS A 42 7.75 9.49 2.39
N LYS A 43 8.96 10.07 2.46
CA LYS A 43 9.18 11.52 2.60
C LYS A 43 8.96 12.30 1.31
N SER A 44 8.83 11.61 0.18
CA SER A 44 8.60 12.19 -1.13
C SER A 44 7.27 11.67 -1.67
N PHE A 45 6.34 12.56 -2.01
CA PHE A 45 5.13 12.15 -2.69
C PHE A 45 5.39 12.09 -4.20
N LEU A 46 5.39 10.88 -4.76
CA LEU A 46 5.50 10.68 -6.20
C LEU A 46 4.10 10.64 -6.80
N ARG A 47 3.75 11.66 -7.58
CA ARG A 47 2.53 11.63 -8.38
C ARG A 47 2.71 10.63 -9.51
N CYS A 48 1.74 9.76 -9.66
CA CYS A 48 1.68 8.85 -10.78
C CYS A 48 0.85 9.47 -11.89
N SER A 49 1.36 9.39 -13.12
CA SER A 49 0.69 9.93 -14.30
C SER A 49 -0.30 8.89 -14.84
N GLY A 50 -1.57 9.26 -14.92
CA GLY A 50 -2.62 8.45 -15.55
C GLY A 50 -3.99 8.70 -14.92
N ARG A 51 -5.01 8.97 -15.74
CA ARG A 51 -6.41 9.03 -15.30
C ARG A 51 -6.99 7.63 -15.42
N GLN A 52 -7.45 7.08 -14.32
CA GLN A 52 -8.04 5.75 -14.29
C GLN A 52 -9.42 5.79 -14.97
N LYS A 53 -9.56 5.08 -16.09
CA LYS A 53 -10.86 4.78 -16.69
C LYS A 53 -11.19 3.32 -16.36
N ASN A 54 -12.33 3.12 -15.71
CA ASN A 54 -12.92 1.84 -15.26
C ASN A 54 -12.40 1.25 -13.92
N ALA A 55 -13.32 0.58 -13.24
CA ALA A 55 -13.20 -0.01 -11.90
C ALA A 55 -12.24 -1.21 -11.88
N ASN A 56 -11.01 -1.01 -11.40
CA ASN A 56 -9.99 -2.07 -11.27
C ASN A 56 -9.85 -2.65 -9.85
N TRP A 57 -10.79 -2.35 -8.94
CA TRP A 57 -10.71 -2.79 -7.54
C TRP A 57 -10.65 -4.33 -7.39
N GLU A 58 -11.24 -5.09 -8.33
CA GLU A 58 -11.19 -6.56 -8.34
C GLU A 58 -9.76 -7.13 -8.51
N LYS A 59 -8.83 -6.34 -9.05
CA LYS A 59 -7.44 -6.74 -9.31
C LYS A 59 -6.41 -5.94 -8.51
N SER A 60 -6.84 -5.15 -7.51
CA SER A 60 -5.95 -4.24 -6.77
C SER A 60 -4.77 -4.94 -6.06
N LEU A 61 -4.86 -6.27 -5.84
CA LEU A 61 -3.78 -7.11 -5.27
C LEU A 61 -2.92 -7.83 -6.32
N GLN A 62 -3.25 -7.72 -7.61
CA GLN A 62 -2.56 -8.36 -8.73
C GLN A 62 -2.10 -7.29 -9.74
N SER A 63 -0.83 -6.90 -9.63
CA SER A 63 -0.09 -6.07 -10.60
C SER A 63 -0.85 -4.86 -11.16
N GLN A 64 -0.74 -3.71 -10.48
CA GLN A 64 -1.28 -2.45 -10.98
C GLN A 64 -0.43 -1.88 -12.12
N VAL A 65 -1.08 -1.61 -13.26
CA VAL A 65 -0.47 -0.96 -14.45
C VAL A 65 -0.68 0.57 -14.41
N TYR A 66 -1.67 1.04 -13.63
CA TYR A 66 -2.01 2.45 -13.47
C TYR A 66 -1.65 2.90 -12.06
N GLY A 67 -1.17 4.13 -11.90
CA GLY A 67 -0.68 4.63 -10.61
C GLY A 67 0.77 4.26 -10.30
N THR A 68 1.57 3.91 -11.31
CA THR A 68 3.01 3.65 -11.14
C THR A 68 3.80 4.96 -11.27
N PRO A 69 4.69 5.28 -10.31
CA PRO A 69 5.57 6.44 -10.45
C PRO A 69 6.47 6.32 -11.69
N SER A 70 6.96 7.45 -12.20
CA SER A 70 7.99 7.46 -13.25
C SER A 70 9.15 6.54 -12.86
N GLU A 71 9.55 5.68 -13.78
CA GLU A 71 10.68 4.75 -13.59
C GLU A 71 11.96 5.50 -13.23
N ASP A 72 12.20 6.68 -13.80
CA ASP A 72 13.37 7.51 -13.49
C ASP A 72 13.41 7.94 -12.03
N HIS A 73 12.27 8.35 -11.46
CA HIS A 73 12.20 8.72 -10.04
C HIS A 73 12.40 7.51 -9.12
N ILE A 74 11.82 6.35 -9.47
CA ILE A 74 12.02 5.12 -8.71
C ILE A 74 13.50 4.74 -8.73
N ARG A 75 14.12 4.80 -9.92
CA ARG A 75 15.54 4.53 -10.12
C ARG A 75 16.42 5.45 -9.28
N GLN A 76 16.21 6.76 -9.34
CA GLN A 76 16.97 7.73 -8.55
C GLN A 76 16.87 7.47 -7.04
N LEU A 77 15.66 7.17 -6.54
CA LEU A 77 15.46 6.86 -5.12
C LEU A 77 16.13 5.52 -4.74
N ALA A 78 16.02 4.51 -5.60
CA ALA A 78 16.66 3.21 -5.38
C ALA A 78 18.19 3.31 -5.41
N GLU A 79 18.77 4.07 -6.33
CA GLU A 79 20.22 4.33 -6.40
C GLU A 79 20.71 5.08 -5.15
N LYS A 80 19.91 6.01 -4.62
CA LYS A 80 20.26 6.83 -3.46
C LYS A 80 20.05 6.13 -2.10
N GLN A 81 18.97 5.37 -1.95
CA GLN A 81 18.53 4.82 -0.66
C GLN A 81 18.64 3.29 -0.59
N GLY A 82 18.88 2.63 -1.72
CA GLY A 82 18.87 1.19 -1.84
C GLY A 82 17.45 0.60 -1.81
N ILE A 83 17.39 -0.71 -2.07
CA ILE A 83 16.18 -1.53 -1.94
C ILE A 83 16.43 -2.52 -0.79
N LYS A 84 15.43 -2.73 0.06
CA LYS A 84 15.49 -3.67 1.18
C LYS A 84 14.34 -4.66 1.11
N HIS A 85 14.63 -5.94 1.36
CA HIS A 85 13.61 -6.95 1.58
C HIS A 85 13.17 -6.96 3.04
N CYS A 86 11.87 -6.96 3.26
CA CYS A 86 11.24 -7.14 4.55
C CYS A 86 11.11 -8.63 4.84
N VAL A 87 12.18 -9.20 5.37
CA VAL A 87 12.24 -10.62 5.79
C VAL A 87 11.84 -10.77 7.25
N GLY A 88 11.29 -11.93 7.60
CA GLY A 88 10.85 -12.26 8.96
C GLY A 88 10.24 -13.65 9.05
N GLU A 89 10.04 -14.13 10.27
CA GLU A 89 9.39 -15.41 10.55
C GLU A 89 7.87 -15.27 10.60
N ALA A 90 7.15 -16.41 10.61
CA ALA A 90 5.71 -16.38 10.82
C ALA A 90 5.38 -15.81 12.21
N GLY A 91 4.42 -14.88 12.25
CA GLY A 91 4.05 -14.12 13.45
C GLY A 91 4.69 -12.74 13.53
N ASP A 92 5.75 -12.47 12.75
CA ASP A 92 6.33 -11.13 12.68
C ASP A 92 5.36 -10.13 12.03
N VAL A 93 5.47 -8.87 12.44
CA VAL A 93 4.63 -7.79 11.92
C VAL A 93 5.50 -6.69 11.33
N LEU A 94 5.31 -6.42 10.04
CA LEU A 94 5.88 -5.27 9.36
C LEU A 94 4.90 -4.11 9.38
N PHE A 95 5.33 -2.98 9.93
CA PHE A 95 4.61 -1.71 9.83
C PHE A 95 5.31 -0.79 8.82
N PHE A 96 4.55 -0.22 7.90
CA PHE A 96 5.08 0.80 6.99
C PHE A 96 4.07 1.90 6.67
N ASP A 97 4.60 3.08 6.36
CA ASP A 97 3.82 4.27 6.00
C ASP A 97 3.12 4.07 4.65
N SER A 98 1.87 4.52 4.50
CA SER A 98 1.11 4.36 3.26
C SER A 98 1.77 4.99 2.03
N ASN A 99 2.65 5.98 2.20
CA ASN A 99 3.39 6.61 1.11
C ASN A 99 4.76 5.94 0.83
N LEU A 100 5.12 4.87 1.55
CA LEU A 100 6.36 4.14 1.30
C LEU A 100 6.27 3.39 -0.02
N LEU A 101 7.26 3.60 -0.90
CA LEU A 101 7.38 2.80 -2.12
C LEU A 101 7.71 1.36 -1.76
N HIS A 102 6.87 0.46 -2.25
CA HIS A 102 7.02 -0.96 -2.07
C HIS A 102 6.56 -1.76 -3.30
N ALA A 103 7.05 -2.99 -3.40
CA ALA A 103 6.68 -3.96 -4.42
C ALA A 103 7.01 -5.37 -3.93
N SER A 104 6.42 -6.41 -4.54
CA SER A 104 6.87 -7.79 -4.32
C SER A 104 7.14 -8.45 -5.65
N SER A 105 8.18 -9.28 -5.71
CA SER A 105 8.40 -10.16 -6.85
C SER A 105 7.40 -11.33 -6.85
N GLY A 106 7.25 -11.96 -8.01
CA GLY A 106 6.52 -13.23 -8.12
C GLY A 106 7.28 -14.36 -7.40
N ASN A 107 6.54 -15.25 -6.75
CA ASN A 107 7.10 -16.38 -6.04
C ASN A 107 7.18 -17.62 -6.95
N ARG A 108 8.40 -18.05 -7.29
CA ARG A 108 8.67 -19.30 -8.05
C ARG A 108 9.28 -20.41 -7.18
N SER A 109 9.44 -20.15 -5.88
CA SER A 109 9.95 -21.12 -4.92
C SER A 109 8.85 -22.10 -4.50
N PRO A 110 9.19 -23.24 -3.87
CA PRO A 110 8.18 -24.15 -3.32
C PRO A 110 7.57 -23.66 -1.99
N PHE A 111 8.04 -22.54 -1.44
CA PHE A 111 7.62 -22.05 -0.13
C PHE A 111 6.53 -20.99 -0.26
N SER A 112 5.42 -21.14 0.45
CA SER A 112 4.33 -20.16 0.44
C SER A 112 4.76 -18.82 1.06
N ARG A 113 4.03 -17.76 0.69
CA ARG A 113 4.18 -16.40 1.22
C ARG A 113 2.80 -15.81 1.52
N ARG A 114 2.16 -16.30 2.58
CA ARG A 114 0.86 -15.79 3.03
C ARG A 114 1.06 -14.65 4.03
N ASN A 115 0.36 -13.56 3.81
CA ASN A 115 0.36 -12.39 4.70
C ASN A 115 -1.08 -11.92 4.93
N LEU A 116 -1.37 -11.46 6.14
CA LEU A 116 -2.57 -10.69 6.44
C LEU A 116 -2.22 -9.20 6.39
N PHE A 117 -2.94 -8.44 5.58
CA PHE A 117 -2.73 -7.01 5.40
C PHE A 117 -3.84 -6.22 6.08
N VAL A 118 -3.47 -5.28 6.95
CA VAL A 118 -4.42 -4.39 7.64
C VAL A 118 -3.99 -2.95 7.44
N ALA A 119 -4.85 -2.14 6.81
CA ALA A 119 -4.62 -0.72 6.64
C ALA A 119 -5.29 0.06 7.79
N PHE A 120 -4.49 0.81 8.55
CA PHE A 120 -4.96 1.71 9.59
C PHE A 120 -4.95 3.14 9.07
N ASN A 121 -6.04 3.88 9.30
CA ASN A 121 -6.14 5.28 8.94
C ASN A 121 -6.52 6.11 10.17
N SER A 122 -6.01 7.34 10.26
CA SER A 122 -6.41 8.26 11.33
C SER A 122 -7.90 8.61 11.23
N TRP A 123 -8.59 8.65 12.37
CA TRP A 123 -9.98 9.10 12.46
C TRP A 123 -10.21 10.50 11.91
N THR A 124 -9.19 11.36 11.96
CA THR A 124 -9.23 12.74 11.42
C THR A 124 -8.84 12.80 9.94
N ASN A 125 -8.57 11.67 9.30
CA ASN A 125 -8.13 11.53 7.90
C ASN A 125 -9.14 10.71 7.08
N ARG A 126 -10.44 10.82 7.42
CA ARG A 126 -11.48 10.03 6.76
C ARG A 126 -11.53 10.33 5.27
N LEU A 127 -11.96 9.31 4.54
CA LEU A 127 -12.14 9.36 3.09
C LEU A 127 -13.21 10.39 2.71
N GLN A 128 -12.94 11.17 1.66
CA GLN A 128 -13.85 12.14 1.08
C GLN A 128 -14.40 11.62 -0.26
N ALA A 129 -15.01 12.49 -1.08
CA ALA A 129 -15.26 12.14 -2.47
C ALA A 129 -13.92 11.77 -3.16
N PRO A 130 -13.89 10.75 -4.04
CA PRO A 130 -12.69 10.41 -4.79
C PRO A 130 -12.12 11.63 -5.53
N PHE A 131 -10.78 11.76 -5.55
CA PHE A 131 -10.14 12.88 -6.24
C PHE A 131 -10.05 12.66 -7.75
N TYR A 132 -9.95 11.40 -8.21
CA TYR A 132 -9.72 11.06 -9.61
C TYR A 132 -10.61 9.95 -10.17
N ALA A 133 -11.20 9.10 -9.33
CA ALA A 133 -12.17 8.08 -9.76
C ALA A 133 -13.59 8.67 -9.93
N GLU A 134 -14.36 8.11 -10.86
CA GLU A 134 -15.75 8.52 -11.12
C GLU A 134 -16.72 8.03 -10.03
N GLU A 135 -16.46 6.85 -9.48
CA GLU A 135 -17.29 6.21 -8.47
C GLU A 135 -16.47 5.83 -7.24
N LYS A 136 -17.14 5.80 -6.08
CA LYS A 136 -16.55 5.32 -4.84
C LYS A 136 -16.37 3.80 -4.93
N ARG A 137 -15.20 3.31 -4.51
CA ARG A 137 -15.01 1.87 -4.32
C ARG A 137 -15.98 1.29 -3.29
N PRO A 138 -16.35 0.00 -3.38
CA PRO A 138 -17.26 -0.63 -2.43
C PRO A 138 -16.80 -0.53 -0.97
N GLU A 139 -17.75 -0.53 -0.03
CA GLU A 139 -17.49 -0.37 1.41
C GLU A 139 -16.55 -1.43 2.00
N HIS A 140 -16.48 -2.64 1.42
CA HIS A 140 -15.56 -3.70 1.85
C HIS A 140 -14.12 -3.50 1.34
N VAL A 141 -13.90 -2.56 0.43
CA VAL A 141 -12.58 -2.16 -0.09
C VAL A 141 -12.11 -0.87 0.58
N ALA A 142 -13.01 0.10 0.72
CA ALA A 142 -12.73 1.41 1.30
C ALA A 142 -13.85 1.83 2.26
N HIS A 143 -13.62 1.61 3.55
CA HIS A 143 -14.61 1.83 4.61
C HIS A 143 -14.94 3.31 4.82
N ARG A 144 -16.24 3.66 4.79
CA ARG A 144 -16.76 5.03 4.96
C ARG A 144 -17.92 5.09 5.94
N GLU A 145 -18.82 4.12 5.84
CA GLU A 145 -20.08 4.10 6.56
C GLU A 145 -20.00 3.20 7.80
N ARG A 146 -19.36 2.04 7.67
CA ARG A 146 -19.22 1.04 8.74
C ARG A 146 -17.93 1.25 9.53
N ILE A 147 -17.73 2.47 10.02
CA ILE A 147 -16.60 2.85 10.87
C ILE A 147 -17.08 3.45 12.19
N THR A 148 -16.53 2.96 13.28
CA THR A 148 -16.80 3.48 14.62
C THR A 148 -15.50 3.92 15.25
N ARG A 149 -15.52 5.07 15.92
CA ARG A 149 -14.36 5.50 16.69
C ARG A 149 -14.20 4.53 17.85
N CYS A 150 -13.04 3.90 17.95
CA CYS A 150 -12.67 3.23 19.19
C CYS A 150 -12.39 4.34 20.20
N ASP A 151 -13.41 4.72 20.97
CA ASP A 151 -13.25 5.67 22.06
C ASP A 151 -12.32 5.03 23.09
N ARG A 152 -11.30 5.78 23.51
CA ARG A 152 -10.54 5.38 24.69
C ARG A 152 -11.50 5.54 25.87
N THR A 153 -12.09 4.45 26.34
CA THR A 153 -12.57 4.44 27.72
C THR A 153 -11.39 4.85 28.61
N PRO A 154 -11.57 5.85 29.50
CA PRO A 154 -10.52 6.28 30.41
C PRO A 154 -10.03 5.14 31.30
#